data_AF-A0A0P7VY72-F1
#
_entry.id   AF-A0A0P7VY72-F1
#
_cell.length_a   1.000
_cell.length_b   1.000
_cell.length_c   1.000
_cell.angle_alpha   90.00
_cell.angle_beta   90.00
_cell.angle_gamma   90.00
#
_symmetry.space_group_name_H-M   'P 1'
#
loop_
_entity.id
_entity.type
_entity.pdbx_description
1 polymer ?
#
loop_
_entity_poly.entity_id
_entity_poly.type
_entity_poly.pdbx_seq_one_letter_code
_entity_poly.pdbx_strand_id
1 'polypeptide(L)'
;MLRLAAMPGLSRLVGCDTCHGSLARLRQRLNGAELRLASVLDPPADLAGFDCAALVEVIEHLDPSHLSKLERAVCRTLRPAKIVVTTPNAEFNPLLGVPAHRFRHPDHKFEWPRAKFRTWAGRMAAAHGYDVTFADLGGQHPMLGGPSQMAVMRRR
;
A
#
# COMPACT_ATOMS: atom_id res chain seq x y z
N MET A 1 6.84 -5.36 17.75
CA MET A 1 5.69 -4.54 18.19
C MET A 1 5.49 -3.44 17.15
N LEU A 2 4.27 -3.23 16.63
CA LEU A 2 4.00 -2.23 15.60
C LEU A 2 4.27 -0.82 16.19
N ARG A 3 5.38 -0.18 15.82
CA ARG A 3 5.78 1.13 16.38
C ARG A 3 4.70 2.20 16.22
N LEU A 4 3.87 2.09 15.18
CA LEU A 4 2.77 3.02 14.90
C LEU A 4 1.70 3.03 16.00
N ALA A 5 1.35 1.87 16.58
CA ALA A 5 0.35 1.77 17.63
C ALA A 5 0.81 2.40 18.96
N ALA A 6 2.12 2.60 19.12
CA ALA A 6 2.72 3.25 20.28
C ALA A 6 3.13 4.71 20.00
N MET A 7 2.79 5.25 18.81
CA MET A 7 3.23 6.58 18.41
C MET A 7 2.40 7.65 19.12
N PRO A 8 3.04 8.59 19.85
CA PRO A 8 2.32 9.71 20.46
C PRO A 8 1.57 10.52 19.39
N GLY A 9 0.34 10.95 19.72
CA GLY A 9 -0.50 11.74 18.83
C GLY A 9 -1.37 10.95 17.85
N LEU A 10 -1.26 9.61 17.81
CA LEU A 10 -2.17 8.77 17.05
C LEU A 10 -3.44 8.48 17.89
N SER A 11 -4.57 9.09 17.55
CA SER A 11 -5.83 8.93 18.28
C SER A 11 -6.59 7.65 17.93
N ARG A 12 -6.45 7.17 16.69
CA ARG A 12 -7.13 5.97 16.19
C ARG A 12 -6.27 5.24 15.16
N LEU A 13 -6.17 3.92 15.29
CA LEU A 13 -5.52 3.03 14.33
C LEU A 13 -6.46 1.91 13.94
N VAL A 14 -6.69 1.72 12.65
CA VAL A 14 -7.47 0.60 12.11
C VAL A 14 -6.61 -0.21 11.15
N GLY A 15 -6.55 -1.53 11.37
CA GLY A 15 -6.00 -2.50 10.42
C GLY A 15 -7.11 -3.27 9.73
N CYS A 16 -7.04 -3.38 8.41
CA CYS A 16 -7.97 -4.16 7.60
C CYS A 16 -7.22 -5.26 6.85
N ASP A 17 -7.78 -6.47 6.84
CA ASP A 17 -7.27 -7.60 6.07
C ASP A 17 -8.44 -8.51 5.68
N THR A 18 -8.31 -9.26 4.59
CA THR A 18 -9.29 -10.28 4.18
C THR A 18 -9.03 -11.64 4.83
N CYS A 19 -7.87 -11.84 5.46
CA CYS A 19 -7.47 -13.08 6.11
C CYS A 19 -7.87 -13.10 7.59
N HIS A 20 -8.90 -13.87 7.91
CA HIS A 20 -9.35 -14.08 9.29
C HIS A 20 -8.22 -14.59 10.22
N GLY A 21 -7.40 -15.53 9.72
CA GLY A 21 -6.29 -16.10 10.49
C GLY A 21 -5.19 -15.07 10.83
N SER A 22 -4.86 -14.17 9.90
CA SER A 22 -3.89 -13.10 10.15
C SER A 22 -4.40 -12.11 11.19
N LEU A 23 -5.69 -11.73 11.11
CA LEU A 23 -6.31 -10.85 12.10
C LEU A 23 -6.36 -11.49 13.49
N ALA A 24 -6.72 -12.77 13.59
CA ALA A 24 -6.75 -13.49 14.86
C ALA A 24 -5.35 -13.52 15.53
N ARG A 25 -4.29 -13.79 14.76
CA ARG A 25 -2.91 -13.73 15.26
C ARG A 25 -2.49 -12.32 15.69
N LEU A 26 -2.92 -11.30 14.97
CA LEU A 26 -2.60 -9.91 15.33
C LEU A 26 -3.33 -9.45 16.60
N ARG A 27 -4.60 -9.85 16.81
CA ARG A 27 -5.35 -9.53 18.03
C ARG A 27 -4.66 -10.02 19.31
N GLN A 28 -3.91 -11.13 19.24
CA GLN A 28 -3.15 -11.64 20.37
C GLN A 28 -1.86 -10.84 20.67
N ARG A 29 -1.40 -10.01 19.74
CA ARG A 29 -0.05 -9.39 19.78
C ARG A 29 -0.06 -7.87 19.70
N LEU A 30 -1.16 -7.28 19.25
CA LEU A 30 -1.29 -5.85 18.97
C LEU A 30 -2.36 -5.24 19.87
N ASN A 31 -1.90 -4.40 20.80
CA ASN A 31 -2.76 -3.53 21.59
C ASN A 31 -2.80 -2.14 20.95
N GLY A 32 -3.91 -1.41 21.13
CA GLY A 32 -4.05 -0.02 20.64
C GLY A 32 -4.42 0.12 19.15
N ALA A 33 -4.91 -0.94 18.51
CA ALA A 33 -5.44 -0.89 17.16
C ALA A 33 -6.75 -1.67 17.04
N GLU A 34 -7.70 -1.13 16.28
CA GLU A 34 -8.92 -1.81 15.87
C GLU A 34 -8.62 -2.69 14.65
N LEU A 35 -9.01 -3.96 14.67
CA LEU A 35 -8.74 -4.92 13.59
C LEU A 35 -10.03 -5.41 12.94
N ARG A 36 -10.18 -5.18 11.63
CA ARG A 36 -11.40 -5.46 10.87
C ARG A 36 -11.15 -6.43 9.71
N LEU A 37 -12.08 -7.38 9.55
CA LEU A 37 -12.13 -8.24 8.37
C LEU A 37 -12.80 -7.45 7.24
N ALA A 38 -12.00 -6.95 6.30
CA ALA A 38 -12.50 -6.08 5.22
C ALA A 38 -11.56 -6.12 4.02
N SER A 39 -12.12 -5.92 2.82
CA SER A 39 -11.34 -5.75 1.60
C SER A 39 -11.02 -4.27 1.37
N VAL A 40 -9.80 -3.98 0.94
CA VAL A 40 -9.42 -2.62 0.49
C VAL A 40 -10.23 -2.17 -0.75
N LEU A 41 -10.79 -3.12 -1.51
CA LEU A 41 -11.64 -2.82 -2.68
C LEU A 41 -13.06 -2.40 -2.29
N ASP A 42 -13.49 -2.75 -1.08
CA ASP A 42 -14.83 -2.43 -0.56
C ASP A 42 -14.73 -2.10 0.94
N PRO A 43 -14.11 -0.95 1.28
CA PRO A 43 -13.86 -0.60 2.66
C PRO A 43 -15.15 -0.15 3.36
N PRO A 44 -15.33 -0.46 4.65
CA PRO A 44 -16.44 0.06 5.45
C PRO A 44 -16.51 1.59 5.41
N ALA A 45 -17.71 2.14 5.21
CA ALA A 45 -17.92 3.58 5.02
C ALA A 45 -17.53 4.42 6.25
N ASP A 46 -17.56 3.84 7.46
CA ASP A 46 -17.15 4.48 8.71
C ASP A 46 -15.62 4.58 8.88
N LEU A 47 -14.85 4.09 7.88
CA LEU A 47 -13.42 4.35 7.75
C LEU A 47 -13.12 5.60 6.90
N ALA A 48 -14.14 6.30 6.40
CA ALA A 48 -13.94 7.61 5.78
C ALA A 48 -13.44 8.64 6.81
N GLY A 49 -12.65 9.62 6.35
CA GLY A 49 -12.20 10.74 7.18
C GLY A 49 -10.93 10.51 7.99
N PHE A 50 -10.25 9.37 7.83
CA PHE A 50 -8.90 9.19 8.38
C PHE A 50 -7.90 10.18 7.78
N ASP A 51 -6.93 10.64 8.58
CA ASP A 51 -5.87 11.52 8.09
C ASP A 51 -4.94 10.82 7.10
N CYS A 52 -4.77 9.51 7.25
CA CYS A 52 -3.84 8.72 6.46
C CYS A 52 -4.39 7.32 6.17
N ALA A 53 -4.24 6.85 4.92
CA ALA A 53 -4.37 5.45 4.55
C ALA A 53 -3.01 4.91 4.08
N ALA A 54 -2.63 3.72 4.52
CA ALA A 54 -1.38 3.06 4.12
C ALA A 54 -1.70 1.70 3.50
N LEU A 55 -1.35 1.54 2.22
CA LEU A 55 -1.44 0.30 1.46
C LEU A 55 -0.01 -0.22 1.28
N VAL A 56 0.46 -0.96 2.27
CA VAL A 56 1.84 -1.45 2.34
C VAL A 56 1.90 -2.84 1.71
N GLU A 57 2.52 -2.96 0.55
CA GLU A 57 2.66 -4.22 -0.21
C GLU A 57 1.28 -4.91 -0.43
N VAL A 58 0.32 -4.15 -0.96
CA VAL A 58 -1.07 -4.60 -1.15
C VAL A 58 -1.42 -4.74 -2.63
N ILE A 59 -0.99 -3.78 -3.45
CA ILE A 59 -1.56 -3.63 -4.81
C ILE A 59 -1.17 -4.80 -5.73
N GLU A 60 0.02 -5.37 -5.54
CA GLU A 60 0.58 -6.49 -6.29
C GLU A 60 -0.19 -7.80 -6.07
N HIS A 61 -0.99 -7.90 -5.01
CA HIS A 61 -1.84 -9.07 -4.75
C HIS A 61 -3.21 -8.96 -5.42
N LEU A 62 -3.55 -7.80 -5.98
CA LEU A 62 -4.82 -7.57 -6.65
C LEU A 62 -4.75 -7.99 -8.12
N ASP A 63 -5.86 -8.51 -8.64
CA ASP A 63 -6.03 -8.60 -10.10
C ASP A 63 -5.92 -7.19 -10.70
N PRO A 64 -5.10 -6.96 -11.75
CA PRO A 64 -4.95 -5.65 -12.38
C PRO A 64 -6.27 -4.98 -12.80
N SER A 65 -7.30 -5.76 -13.13
CA SER A 65 -8.64 -5.24 -13.48
C SER A 65 -9.34 -4.53 -12.30
N HIS A 66 -8.92 -4.82 -11.07
CA HIS A 66 -9.47 -4.20 -9.86
C HIS A 66 -8.79 -2.90 -9.45
N LEU A 67 -7.71 -2.46 -10.11
CA LEU A 67 -6.99 -1.24 -9.73
C LEU A 67 -7.87 0.01 -9.84
N SER A 68 -8.73 0.11 -10.86
CA SER A 68 -9.69 1.21 -10.95
C SER A 68 -10.72 1.21 -9.81
N LYS A 69 -11.07 0.02 -9.27
CA LYS A 69 -11.95 -0.10 -8.11
C LYS A 69 -11.21 0.34 -6.84
N LEU A 70 -9.95 -0.08 -6.68
CA LEU A 70 -9.08 0.36 -5.58
C LEU A 70 -8.93 1.88 -5.56
N GLU A 71 -8.64 2.50 -6.71
CA GLU A 71 -8.48 3.95 -6.84
C GLU A 71 -9.72 4.69 -6.31
N ARG A 72 -10.93 4.25 -6.70
CA ARG A 72 -12.18 4.82 -6.20
C ARG A 72 -12.36 4.58 -4.70
N ALA A 73 -12.13 3.37 -4.22
CA ALA A 73 -12.29 3.02 -2.81
C ALA A 73 -11.39 3.90 -1.91
N VAL A 74 -10.12 4.06 -2.27
CA VAL A 74 -9.18 4.85 -1.45
C VAL A 74 -9.40 6.35 -1.65
N CYS A 75 -9.50 6.84 -2.89
CA CYS A 75 -9.53 8.28 -3.14
C CYS A 75 -10.89 8.93 -2.92
N ARG A 76 -11.99 8.19 -3.12
CA ARG A 76 -13.36 8.74 -3.03
C ARG A 76 -14.10 8.27 -1.79
N THR A 77 -14.06 6.97 -1.48
CA THR A 77 -14.79 6.43 -0.32
C THR A 77 -14.05 6.76 0.98
N LEU A 78 -12.79 6.35 1.11
CA LEU A 78 -11.99 6.65 2.31
C LEU A 78 -11.57 8.11 2.36
N ARG A 79 -11.13 8.65 1.20
CA ARG A 79 -10.74 10.04 0.98
C ARG A 79 -9.87 10.61 2.12
N PRO A 80 -8.71 10.01 2.44
CA PRO A 80 -7.84 10.51 3.49
C PRO A 80 -7.09 11.78 3.06
N ALA A 81 -6.46 12.49 3.99
CA ALA A 81 -5.58 13.61 3.65
C ALA A 81 -4.25 13.14 3.02
N LYS A 82 -3.79 11.95 3.41
CA LYS A 82 -2.57 11.30 2.91
C LYS A 82 -2.82 9.85 2.51
N ILE A 83 -2.24 9.42 1.40
CA ILE A 83 -2.22 8.03 0.97
C ILE A 83 -0.76 7.60 0.83
N VAL A 84 -0.39 6.48 1.41
CA VAL A 84 0.93 5.85 1.20
C VAL A 84 0.68 4.52 0.51
N VAL A 85 1.32 4.31 -0.64
CA VAL A 85 1.30 3.04 -1.35
C VAL A 85 2.72 2.54 -1.50
N THR A 86 2.98 1.30 -1.10
CA THR A 86 4.23 0.62 -1.41
C THR A 86 3.96 -0.65 -2.21
N THR A 87 4.94 -1.04 -3.02
CA THR A 87 4.91 -2.28 -3.79
C THR A 87 6.36 -2.68 -4.15
N PRO A 88 6.63 -3.94 -4.50
CA PRO A 88 7.94 -4.36 -4.97
C PRO A 88 8.41 -3.58 -6.21
N ASN A 89 9.71 -3.32 -6.29
CA ASN A 89 10.36 -2.82 -7.50
C ASN A 89 10.92 -3.98 -8.32
N ALA A 90 10.26 -4.31 -9.44
CA ALA A 90 10.67 -5.43 -10.29
C ALA A 90 12.10 -5.28 -10.86
N GLU A 91 12.60 -4.05 -11.02
CA GLU A 91 13.95 -3.79 -11.52
C GLU A 91 15.04 -4.27 -10.55
N PHE A 92 14.72 -4.39 -9.26
CA PHE A 92 15.65 -4.82 -8.22
C PHE A 92 15.72 -6.36 -8.07
N ASN A 93 14.76 -7.08 -8.66
CA ASN A 93 14.63 -8.53 -8.52
C ASN A 93 15.88 -9.35 -8.88
N PRO A 94 16.66 -9.02 -9.92
CA PRO A 94 17.88 -9.75 -10.23
C PRO A 94 18.88 -9.76 -9.08
N LEU A 95 18.99 -8.66 -8.32
CA LEU A 95 19.88 -8.59 -7.15
C LEU A 95 19.40 -9.42 -5.96
N LEU A 96 18.12 -9.79 -5.94
CA LEU A 96 17.53 -10.69 -4.95
C LEU A 96 17.55 -12.16 -5.40
N GLY A 97 18.11 -12.46 -6.58
CA GLY A 97 18.15 -13.82 -7.14
C GLY A 97 16.79 -14.34 -7.63
N VAL A 98 15.82 -13.46 -7.89
CA VAL A 98 14.50 -13.87 -8.39
C VAL A 98 14.61 -14.22 -9.88
N PRO A 99 14.19 -15.42 -10.31
CA PRO A 99 14.22 -15.80 -11.73
C PRO A 99 13.32 -14.90 -12.58
N ALA A 100 13.72 -14.60 -13.82
CA ALA A 100 12.99 -13.70 -14.73
C ALA A 100 11.54 -14.14 -15.05
N HIS A 101 11.20 -15.41 -14.84
CA HIS A 101 9.86 -15.97 -15.06
C HIS A 101 9.01 -16.04 -13.78
N ARG A 102 9.47 -15.45 -12.67
CA ARG A 102 8.78 -15.46 -11.38
C ARG A 102 8.70 -14.07 -10.77
N PHE A 103 7.79 -13.93 -9.82
CA PHE A 103 7.73 -12.82 -8.88
C PHE A 103 8.44 -13.20 -7.57
N ARG A 104 8.72 -12.21 -6.72
CA ARG A 104 9.31 -12.41 -5.38
C ARG A 104 8.45 -13.30 -4.50
N HIS A 105 7.13 -13.23 -4.69
CA HIS A 105 6.17 -14.05 -3.96
C HIS A 105 5.21 -14.72 -4.95
N PRO A 106 4.86 -16.01 -4.75
CA PRO A 106 3.95 -16.73 -5.65
C PRO A 106 2.54 -16.12 -5.72
N ASP A 107 2.11 -15.42 -4.67
CA ASP A 107 0.79 -14.78 -4.63
C ASP A 107 0.72 -13.43 -5.35
N HIS A 108 1.85 -12.89 -5.83
CA HIS A 108 1.83 -11.66 -6.62
C HIS A 108 1.17 -11.90 -7.98
N LYS A 109 0.30 -10.97 -8.37
CA LYS A 109 -0.35 -10.92 -9.70
C LYS A 109 0.48 -10.11 -10.69
N PHE A 110 1.30 -9.20 -10.18
CA PHE A 110 2.25 -8.42 -10.96
C PHE A 110 3.35 -7.87 -10.07
N GLU A 111 4.49 -7.51 -10.67
CA GLU A 111 5.48 -6.64 -10.05
C GLU A 111 5.88 -5.58 -11.09
N TRP A 112 5.87 -4.31 -10.70
CA TRP A 112 6.06 -3.22 -11.65
C TRP A 112 7.48 -2.64 -11.60
N PRO A 113 8.04 -2.24 -12.75
CA PRO A 113 9.20 -1.36 -12.79
C PRO A 113 8.82 0.05 -12.28
N ARG A 114 9.82 0.86 -11.94
CA ARG A 114 9.62 2.21 -11.39
C ARG A 114 8.80 3.10 -12.31
N ALA A 115 9.05 3.01 -13.62
CA ALA A 115 8.32 3.79 -14.61
C ALA A 115 6.81 3.49 -14.59
N LYS A 116 6.42 2.21 -14.52
CA LYS A 116 5.01 1.81 -14.54
C LYS A 116 4.28 2.20 -13.25
N PHE A 117 4.93 1.99 -12.10
CA PHE A 117 4.39 2.42 -10.81
C PHE A 117 4.20 3.94 -10.73
N ARG A 118 5.20 4.71 -11.16
CA ARG A 118 5.14 6.19 -11.17
C ARG A 118 4.03 6.71 -12.08
N THR A 119 3.88 6.13 -13.28
CA THR A 119 2.79 6.50 -14.21
C THR A 119 1.42 6.21 -13.62
N TRP A 120 1.22 5.01 -13.05
CA TRP A 120 -0.06 4.65 -12.43
C TRP A 120 -0.40 5.57 -11.24
N ALA A 121 0.53 5.74 -10.30
CA ALA A 121 0.34 6.57 -9.11
C ALA A 121 0.15 8.06 -9.47
N GLY A 122 0.89 8.57 -10.46
CA GLY A 122 0.74 9.94 -10.97
C GLY A 122 -0.63 10.18 -11.58
N ARG A 123 -1.13 9.24 -12.40
CA ARG A 123 -2.49 9.32 -12.96
C ARG A 123 -3.55 9.33 -11.88
N MET A 124 -3.45 8.39 -10.93
CA MET A 124 -4.37 8.28 -9.79
C MET A 124 -4.41 9.59 -8.99
N ALA A 125 -3.24 10.12 -8.62
CA ALA A 125 -3.15 11.35 -7.85
C ALA A 125 -3.78 12.54 -8.60
N ALA A 126 -3.40 12.75 -9.87
CA ALA A 126 -3.94 13.84 -10.68
C ALA A 126 -5.46 13.75 -10.87
N ALA A 127 -5.99 12.55 -11.16
CA ALA A 127 -7.43 12.32 -11.39
C ALA A 127 -8.29 12.53 -10.14
N HIS A 128 -7.69 12.45 -8.94
CA HIS A 128 -8.40 12.51 -7.67
C HIS A 128 -8.05 13.70 -6.79
N GLY A 129 -7.24 14.65 -7.29
CA GLY A 129 -6.91 15.88 -6.58
C GLY A 129 -5.85 15.70 -5.49
N TYR A 130 -4.86 14.85 -5.73
CA TYR A 130 -3.69 14.69 -4.87
C TYR A 130 -2.41 15.09 -5.63
N ASP A 131 -1.42 15.57 -4.90
CA ASP A 131 -0.04 15.64 -5.34
C ASP A 131 0.69 14.36 -4.92
N VAL A 132 1.65 13.88 -5.71
CA VAL A 132 2.40 12.65 -5.43
C VAL A 132 3.91 12.87 -5.40
N THR A 133 4.56 12.28 -4.40
CA THR A 133 6.02 12.19 -4.30
C THR A 133 6.45 10.73 -4.22
N PHE A 134 7.62 10.40 -4.78
CA PHE A 134 8.12 9.04 -4.84
C PHE A 134 9.38 8.86 -4.00
N ALA A 135 9.53 7.68 -3.39
CA ALA A 135 10.73 7.30 -2.65
C ALA A 135 11.04 5.81 -2.85
N ASP A 136 12.31 5.46 -2.72
CA ASP A 136 12.79 4.08 -2.67
C ASP A 136 12.90 3.62 -1.21
N LEU A 137 12.64 2.34 -0.96
CA LEU A 137 12.74 1.71 0.36
C LEU A 137 13.77 0.57 0.33
N GLY A 138 14.57 0.44 1.39
CA GLY A 138 15.59 -0.59 1.51
C GLY A 138 16.92 -0.25 0.82
N GLY A 139 17.22 1.05 0.68
CA GLY A 139 18.43 1.56 0.02
C GLY A 139 18.14 2.12 -1.38
N GLN A 140 19.16 2.72 -1.99
CA GLN A 140 19.09 3.30 -3.32
C GLN A 140 20.25 2.79 -4.16
N HIS A 141 20.05 1.66 -4.84
CA HIS A 141 21.01 1.21 -5.85
C HIS A 141 21.08 2.27 -6.96
N PRO A 142 22.28 2.74 -7.36
CA PRO A 142 22.43 3.88 -8.27
C PRO A 142 21.63 3.76 -9.57
N MET A 143 21.50 2.55 -10.09
CA MET A 143 20.78 2.28 -11.34
C MET A 143 19.36 1.76 -11.14
N LEU A 144 19.08 1.06 -10.03
CA LEU A 144 17.88 0.23 -9.88
C LEU A 144 16.90 0.78 -8.83
N GLY A 145 17.31 1.75 -8.01
CA GLY A 145 16.51 2.22 -6.88
C GLY A 145 16.54 1.21 -5.72
N GLY A 146 15.48 1.21 -4.91
CA GLY A 146 15.35 0.30 -3.77
C GLY A 146 14.63 -1.00 -4.12
N PRO A 147 14.73 -2.04 -3.26
CA PRO A 147 13.93 -3.26 -3.40
C PRO A 147 12.43 -2.97 -3.38
N SER A 148 11.94 -2.01 -2.61
CA SER A 148 10.53 -1.56 -2.69
C SER A 148 10.46 -0.09 -3.09
N GLN A 149 9.34 0.28 -3.70
CA GLN A 149 9.08 1.63 -4.16
C GLN A 149 7.81 2.17 -3.50
N MET A 150 7.80 3.47 -3.21
CA MET A 150 6.74 4.11 -2.45
C MET A 150 6.22 5.35 -3.18
N ALA A 151 4.91 5.51 -3.19
CA ALA A 151 4.22 6.74 -3.57
C ALA A 151 3.53 7.32 -2.32
N VAL A 152 3.79 8.58 -2.04
CA VAL A 152 3.10 9.35 -0.99
C VAL A 152 2.26 10.41 -1.66
N MET A 153 0.94 10.29 -1.54
CA MET A 153 -0.03 11.22 -2.09
C MET A 153 -0.56 12.12 -0.97
N ARG A 154 -0.66 13.42 -1.24
CA ARG A 154 -1.25 14.41 -0.33
C ARG A 154 -2.39 15.12 -1.05
N ARG A 155 -3.53 15.21 -0.38
CA ARG A 155 -4.70 15.88 -0.96
C ARG A 155 -4.41 17.37 -1.11
N ARG A 156 -4.83 17.93 -2.24
CA ARG A 156 -4.79 19.38 -2.51
C ARG A 156 -5.87 20.13 -1.73
#